data_AF-A0AAE9A0X4-F1
#
_entry.id   AF-A0AAE9A0X4-F1
#
_cell.length_a   1.000
_cell.length_b   1.000
_cell.length_c   1.000
_cell.angle_alpha   90.00
_cell.angle_beta   90.00
_cell.angle_gamma   90.00
#
_symmetry.space_group_name_H-M   'P 1'
#
loop_
_entity.id
_entity.type
_entity.pdbx_description
1 polymer ?
#
loop_
_entity_poly.entity_id
_entity_poly.type
_entity_poly.pdbx_seq_one_letter_code
_entity_poly.pdbx_strand_id
1 'polypeptide(L)'
;MLSIVYFIASSLIFLSVDSHLISVKGHLKCAEYPASAVTVKLWKNSEKSVINDTHSDKQGNFELTANTIEQVYTPYIAVYHDCDDGVKPGQRKIKFEIPKYYVGSGLTFDLGSFNLETRVKHNEERQSHVDRRRRHQEELVERRTTQNVFRGRDAEPDERNDPW
;
A
#
# COMPACT_ATOMS: atom_id res chain seq x y z
N MET A 1 -42.09 23.27 -20.51
CA MET A 1 -40.77 23.34 -21.16
C MET A 1 -39.73 24.01 -20.27
N LEU A 2 -39.93 25.26 -19.80
CA LEU A 2 -38.93 25.95 -18.94
C LEU A 2 -38.64 25.27 -17.58
N SER A 3 -39.65 24.69 -16.90
CA SER A 3 -39.42 24.00 -15.61
C SER A 3 -38.62 22.71 -15.73
N ILE A 4 -38.71 22.01 -16.88
CA ILE A 4 -37.93 20.78 -17.11
C ILE A 4 -36.46 21.14 -17.28
N VAL A 5 -36.15 22.21 -18.03
CA VAL A 5 -34.78 22.72 -18.18
C VAL A 5 -34.17 23.12 -16.84
N TYR A 6 -34.95 23.71 -15.93
CA TYR A 6 -34.51 24.03 -14.57
C TYR A 6 -34.19 22.78 -13.71
N PHE A 7 -34.98 21.71 -13.85
CA PHE A 7 -34.73 20.44 -13.15
C PHE A 7 -33.49 19.71 -13.68
N ILE A 8 -33.20 19.80 -14.98
CA ILE A 8 -31.97 19.21 -15.55
C ILE A 8 -30.75 20.09 -15.20
N ALA A 9 -30.91 21.41 -15.13
CA ALA A 9 -29.85 22.34 -14.74
C ALA A 9 -29.45 22.25 -13.25
N SER A 10 -30.39 21.93 -12.33
CA SER A 10 -30.05 21.79 -10.91
C SER A 10 -29.40 20.44 -10.55
N SER A 11 -29.49 19.45 -11.43
CA SER A 11 -28.95 18.10 -11.22
C SER A 11 -27.43 17.98 -11.43
N LEU A 12 -26.73 19.06 -11.78
CA LEU A 12 -25.29 19.07 -12.08
C LEU A 12 -24.46 19.72 -10.97
N ILE A 13 -24.89 19.62 -9.71
CA ILE A 13 -24.02 19.90 -8.58
C ILE A 13 -23.15 18.65 -8.37
N PHE A 14 -22.07 18.55 -9.13
CA PHE A 14 -21.02 17.58 -8.83
C PHE A 14 -20.37 18.00 -7.51
N LEU A 15 -20.65 17.26 -6.44
CA LEU A 15 -19.88 17.38 -5.20
C LEU A 15 -18.46 16.92 -5.50
N SER A 16 -17.52 17.87 -5.59
CA SER A 16 -16.10 17.56 -5.65
C SER A 16 -15.69 16.99 -4.30
N VAL A 17 -15.34 15.70 -4.27
CA VAL A 17 -14.73 15.09 -3.08
C VAL A 17 -13.25 15.43 -3.12
N ASP A 18 -12.81 16.28 -2.21
CA ASP A 18 -11.38 16.54 -2.04
C ASP A 18 -10.68 15.27 -1.58
N SER A 19 -9.67 14.85 -2.33
CA SER A 19 -8.79 13.75 -1.94
C SER A 19 -7.36 14.25 -1.82
N HIS A 20 -6.69 13.79 -0.78
CA HIS A 20 -5.31 14.10 -0.48
C HIS A 20 -4.43 12.90 -0.84
N LEU A 21 -3.40 13.15 -1.65
CA LEU A 21 -2.37 12.17 -1.97
C LEU A 21 -1.28 12.19 -0.89
N ILE A 22 -0.82 11.01 -0.48
CA ILE A 22 0.36 10.82 0.34
C ILE A 22 1.28 9.86 -0.38
N SER A 23 2.52 10.28 -0.61
CA SER A 23 3.58 9.44 -1.16
C SER A 23 4.76 9.41 -0.20
N VAL A 24 5.29 8.23 0.07
CA VAL A 24 6.44 8.01 0.95
C VAL A 24 7.41 7.06 0.29
N LYS A 25 8.70 7.34 0.42
CA LYS A 25 9.77 6.44 0.00
C LYS A 25 10.89 6.40 1.04
N GLY A 26 11.77 5.43 0.88
CA GLY A 26 13.00 5.34 1.67
C GLY A 26 13.82 4.11 1.32
N HIS A 27 14.93 3.96 2.03
CA HIS A 27 15.87 2.85 1.86
C HIS A 27 16.20 2.25 3.22
N LEU A 28 16.00 0.93 3.36
CA LEU A 28 16.20 0.21 4.61
C LEU A 28 17.50 -0.59 4.55
N LYS A 29 18.32 -0.48 5.59
CA LYS A 29 19.53 -1.27 5.79
C LYS A 29 19.40 -2.17 7.01
N CYS A 30 20.14 -3.27 6.99
CA CYS A 30 20.45 -4.08 8.17
C CYS A 30 21.97 -4.25 8.20
N ALA A 31 22.63 -3.58 9.15
CA ALA A 31 24.07 -3.35 9.08
C ALA A 31 24.47 -2.64 7.78
N GLU A 32 25.47 -3.16 7.08
CA GLU A 32 25.92 -2.59 5.81
C GLU A 32 25.13 -3.08 4.59
N TYR A 33 24.19 -3.99 4.77
CA TYR A 33 23.45 -4.62 3.68
C TYR A 33 22.06 -4.00 3.48
N PRO A 34 21.56 -3.96 2.23
CA PRO A 34 20.17 -3.59 1.98
C PRO A 34 19.23 -4.61 2.64
N ALA A 35 18.21 -4.10 3.35
CA ALA A 35 17.21 -4.93 4.02
C ALA A 35 16.05 -5.19 3.06
N SER A 36 16.08 -6.34 2.38
CA SER A 36 15.05 -6.74 1.41
C SER A 36 13.84 -7.42 2.05
N ALA A 37 12.70 -7.36 1.36
CA ALA A 37 11.43 -7.99 1.75
C ALA A 37 10.90 -7.59 3.14
N VAL A 38 11.30 -6.41 3.63
CA VAL A 38 10.82 -5.82 4.88
C VAL A 38 9.44 -5.24 4.64
N THR A 39 8.46 -5.59 5.47
CA THR A 39 7.10 -5.08 5.34
C THR A 39 7.04 -3.64 5.84
N VAL A 40 6.52 -2.74 5.01
CA VAL A 40 6.26 -1.34 5.37
C VAL A 40 4.77 -1.06 5.18
N LYS A 41 4.11 -0.57 6.22
CA LYS A 41 2.68 -0.26 6.20
C LYS A 41 2.45 1.22 6.46
N LEU A 42 1.60 1.85 5.66
CA LEU A 42 1.10 3.19 5.90
C LEU A 42 -0.17 3.09 6.76
N TRP A 43 -0.16 3.79 7.89
CA TRP A 43 -1.24 3.79 8.86
C TRP A 43 -1.90 5.15 8.97
N LYS A 44 -3.19 5.12 9.23
CA LYS A 44 -3.99 6.26 9.68
C LYS A 44 -4.14 6.19 11.20
N ASN A 45 -3.68 7.22 11.91
CA ASN A 45 -3.70 7.23 13.38
C ASN A 45 -5.14 7.25 13.97
N SER A 46 -6.05 8.02 13.38
CA SER A 46 -7.42 8.20 13.89
C SER A 46 -8.28 6.93 13.89
N GLU A 47 -7.99 5.98 13.01
CA GLU A 47 -8.71 4.69 12.94
C GLU A 47 -7.85 3.48 13.30
N LYS A 48 -6.55 3.70 13.56
CA LYS A 48 -5.55 2.64 13.70
C LYS A 48 -5.69 1.60 12.57
N SER A 49 -5.90 2.09 11.35
CA SER A 49 -6.15 1.26 10.16
C SER A 49 -4.97 1.40 9.19
N VAL A 50 -4.69 0.31 8.47
CA VAL A 50 -3.70 0.30 7.38
C VAL A 50 -4.39 0.81 6.12
N ILE A 51 -3.82 1.84 5.50
CA ILE A 51 -4.34 2.40 4.24
C ILE A 51 -3.60 1.88 3.01
N ASN A 52 -2.32 1.57 3.15
CA ASN A 52 -1.55 0.86 2.12
C ASN A 52 -0.36 0.11 2.75
N ASP A 53 0.20 -0.86 2.03
CA ASP A 53 1.40 -1.57 2.42
C ASP A 53 2.28 -1.92 1.21
N THR A 54 3.56 -2.14 1.48
CA THR A 54 4.54 -2.56 0.48
C THR A 54 5.63 -3.40 1.15
N HIS A 55 6.56 -3.89 0.34
CA HIS A 55 7.78 -4.54 0.83
C HIS A 55 8.99 -3.86 0.21
N SER A 56 10.07 -3.74 0.97
CA SER A 56 11.33 -3.28 0.40
C SER A 56 11.83 -4.25 -0.68
N ASP A 57 12.41 -3.70 -1.74
CA ASP A 57 12.97 -4.45 -2.85
C ASP A 57 14.31 -5.11 -2.48
N LYS A 58 14.97 -5.73 -3.47
CA LYS A 58 16.28 -6.40 -3.26
C LYS A 58 17.39 -5.42 -2.87
N GLN A 59 17.22 -4.14 -3.21
CA GLN A 59 18.13 -3.05 -2.89
C GLN A 59 17.71 -2.35 -1.60
N GLY A 60 16.68 -2.81 -0.89
CA GLY A 60 16.20 -2.23 0.36
C GLY A 60 15.32 -0.99 0.16
N ASN A 61 15.01 -0.58 -1.07
CA ASN A 61 14.16 0.58 -1.31
C ASN A 61 12.69 0.21 -1.13
N PHE A 62 11.89 1.14 -0.64
CA PHE A 62 10.44 1.03 -0.61
C PHE A 62 9.80 2.32 -1.10
N GLU A 63 8.62 2.19 -1.68
CA GLU A 63 7.75 3.29 -2.03
C GLU A 63 6.30 2.87 -1.82
N LEU A 64 5.50 3.79 -1.30
CA LEU A 64 4.08 3.59 -1.02
C LEU A 64 3.34 4.92 -1.22
N THR A 65 2.22 4.81 -1.92
CA THR A 65 1.35 5.94 -2.23
C THR A 65 -0.09 5.59 -1.85
N ALA A 66 -0.81 6.52 -1.23
CA ALA A 66 -2.20 6.33 -0.87
C ALA A 66 -2.98 7.63 -1.07
N ASN A 67 -4.26 7.49 -1.42
CA ASN A 67 -5.22 8.59 -1.42
C ASN A 67 -6.14 8.47 -0.21
N THR A 68 -6.51 9.61 0.35
CA THR A 68 -7.44 9.73 1.47
C THR A 68 -8.41 10.87 1.20
N ILE A 69 -9.63 10.78 1.71
CA ILE A 69 -10.61 11.89 1.66
C ILE A 69 -10.61 12.70 2.96
N GLU A 70 -9.72 12.36 3.89
CA GLU A 70 -9.69 12.97 5.21
C GLU A 70 -8.73 14.13 5.29
N GLN A 71 -9.26 15.26 5.73
CA GLN A 71 -8.52 16.51 5.82
C GLN A 71 -7.59 16.58 7.03
N VAL A 72 -7.87 15.85 8.12
CA VAL A 72 -7.14 16.01 9.39
C VAL A 72 -6.80 14.67 10.03
N TYR A 73 -5.62 14.13 9.73
CA TYR A 73 -5.02 13.03 10.49
C TYR A 73 -3.49 13.07 10.44
N THR A 74 -2.84 12.34 11.35
CA THR A 74 -1.38 12.18 11.41
C THR A 74 -1.00 10.80 10.87
N PRO A 75 -0.71 10.66 9.56
CA PRO A 75 -0.27 9.39 9.03
C PRO A 75 1.12 9.02 9.54
N TYR A 76 1.37 7.73 9.67
CA TYR A 76 2.69 7.22 10.00
C TYR A 76 2.97 5.95 9.21
N ILE A 77 4.23 5.68 8.91
CA ILE A 77 4.66 4.37 8.42
C ILE A 77 5.09 3.50 9.59
N ALA A 78 4.79 2.21 9.53
CA ALA A 78 5.33 1.20 10.43
C ALA A 78 6.17 0.20 9.63
N VAL A 79 7.40 0.00 10.07
CA VAL A 79 8.36 -0.94 9.48
C VAL A 79 8.45 -2.17 10.39
N TYR A 80 8.26 -3.35 9.82
CA TYR A 80 8.25 -4.62 10.53
C TYR A 80 9.42 -5.50 10.09
N HIS A 81 10.32 -5.83 11.01
CA HIS A 81 11.59 -6.49 10.65
C HIS A 81 12.13 -7.38 11.76
N ASP A 82 13.03 -8.29 11.37
CA ASP A 82 13.77 -9.18 12.27
C ASP A 82 15.29 -8.91 12.23
N CYS A 83 15.69 -7.75 11.68
CA CYS A 83 17.09 -7.33 11.64
C CYS A 83 17.69 -7.30 13.05
N ASP A 84 18.78 -8.06 13.23
CA ASP A 84 19.54 -8.21 14.47
C ASP A 84 18.62 -8.53 15.68
N ASP A 85 17.66 -9.42 15.47
CA ASP A 85 16.63 -9.72 16.47
C ASP A 85 16.77 -11.09 17.15
N GLY A 86 17.52 -12.02 16.54
CA GLY A 86 17.70 -13.38 17.04
C GLY A 86 16.40 -14.20 16.99
N VAL A 87 16.18 -15.07 17.99
CA VAL A 87 14.98 -15.91 18.10
C VAL A 87 14.03 -15.34 19.15
N LYS A 88 13.39 -14.21 18.82
CA LYS A 88 12.38 -13.58 19.67
C LYS A 88 11.00 -13.67 19.03
N PRO A 89 9.93 -13.79 19.83
CA PRO A 89 8.59 -13.88 19.29
C PRO A 89 8.15 -12.53 18.68
N GLY A 90 7.61 -12.62 17.47
CA GLY A 90 7.10 -11.48 16.71
C GLY A 90 8.21 -10.57 16.15
N GLN A 91 7.84 -9.79 15.14
CA GLN A 91 8.75 -8.87 14.48
C GLN A 91 8.86 -7.56 15.23
N ARG A 92 10.04 -6.95 15.21
CA ARG A 92 10.27 -5.59 15.72
C ARG A 92 9.46 -4.61 14.87
N LYS A 93 8.87 -3.60 15.50
CA LYS A 93 8.02 -2.60 14.84
C LYS A 93 8.49 -1.18 15.18
N ILE A 94 8.92 -0.45 14.15
CA ILE A 94 9.32 0.96 14.28
C ILE A 94 8.31 1.82 13.54
N LYS A 95 7.89 2.94 14.15
CA LYS A 95 6.91 3.87 13.59
C LYS A 95 7.57 5.21 13.30
N PHE A 96 7.31 5.76 12.11
CA PHE A 96 7.73 7.10 11.72
C PHE A 96 6.51 7.92 11.34
N GLU A 97 6.24 8.97 12.12
CA GLU A 97 5.20 9.93 11.78
C GLU A 97 5.60 10.73 10.54
N ILE A 98 4.67 10.87 9.59
CA ILE A 98 4.88 11.66 8.38
C ILE A 98 4.46 13.09 8.70
N PRO A 99 5.31 14.09 8.43
CA PRO A 99 4.93 15.48 8.66
C PRO A 99 3.68 15.87 7.87
N LYS A 100 2.73 16.54 8.53
CA LYS A 100 1.43 16.94 7.95
C LYS A 100 1.56 17.69 6.63
N TYR A 101 2.65 18.45 6.44
CA TYR A 101 2.93 19.17 5.20
C TYR A 101 2.91 18.28 3.95
N TYR A 102 3.32 17.01 4.05
CA TYR A 102 3.34 16.11 2.89
C TYR A 102 1.94 15.62 2.49
N VAL A 103 0.95 15.68 3.39
CA VAL A 103 -0.40 15.18 3.13
C VAL A 103 -1.16 16.12 2.19
N GLY A 104 -1.50 15.63 1.00
CA GLY A 104 -2.22 16.40 -0.02
C GLY A 104 -1.37 17.46 -0.74
N SER A 105 -0.07 17.56 -0.43
CA SER A 105 0.85 18.49 -1.09
C SER A 105 1.26 18.05 -2.51
N GLY A 106 1.06 16.77 -2.84
CA GLY A 106 1.62 16.15 -4.03
C GLY A 106 3.13 15.86 -3.96
N LEU A 107 3.78 16.18 -2.83
CA LEU A 107 5.19 15.88 -2.60
C LEU A 107 5.37 14.50 -1.96
N THR A 108 6.48 13.84 -2.30
CA THR A 108 6.88 12.58 -1.68
C THR A 108 7.73 12.85 -0.43
N PHE A 109 7.31 12.29 0.72
CA PHE A 109 8.13 12.25 1.92
C PHE A 109 9.23 11.19 1.77
N ASP A 110 10.48 11.62 1.82
CA ASP A 110 11.64 10.73 1.78
C ASP A 110 12.17 10.50 3.20
N LEU A 111 12.04 9.26 3.70
CA LEU A 111 12.61 8.87 4.99
C LEU A 111 14.15 8.85 4.95
N GLY A 112 14.73 8.80 3.75
CA GLY A 112 16.15 8.60 3.54
C GLY A 112 16.57 7.14 3.78
N SER A 113 17.84 6.96 4.16
CA SER A 113 18.39 5.65 4.53
C SER A 113 18.27 5.40 6.02
N PHE A 114 17.59 4.33 6.42
CA PHE A 114 17.40 3.96 7.82
C PHE A 114 17.99 2.57 8.12
N ASN A 115 18.88 2.48 9.12
CA ASN A 115 19.44 1.22 9.57
C ASN A 115 18.57 0.59 10.67
N LEU A 116 18.04 -0.60 10.40
CA LEU A 116 17.13 -1.36 11.26
C LEU A 116 17.81 -2.04 12.46
N GLU A 117 19.14 -1.96 12.59
CA GLU A 117 19.84 -2.33 13.82
C GLU A 117 19.50 -1.38 14.99
N THR A 118 19.00 -0.18 14.69
CA THR A 118 18.60 0.84 15.67
C THR A 118 17.80 0.23 16.81
N ARG A 119 18.24 0.43 18.06
CA ARG A 119 17.57 -0.07 19.26
C ARG A 119 16.69 1.00 19.90
N VAL A 120 15.43 0.67 20.10
CA VAL A 120 14.50 1.50 20.88
C VAL A 120 14.71 1.16 22.36
N LYS A 121 15.33 2.08 23.12
CA LYS A 121 15.72 1.82 24.52
C LYS A 121 14.56 1.49 25.46
N HIS A 122 13.37 2.03 25.20
CA HIS A 122 12.20 1.83 26.04
C HIS A 122 10.98 1.51 25.19
N ASN A 123 10.19 0.53 25.63
CA ASN A 123 8.91 0.18 25.03
C ASN A 123 9.00 -0.14 23.52
N GLU A 124 10.00 -0.93 23.11
CA GLU A 124 10.04 -1.45 21.74
C GLU A 124 8.76 -2.25 21.46
N GLU A 125 8.02 -1.82 20.43
CA GLU A 125 6.80 -2.50 20.00
C GLU A 125 7.16 -3.72 19.14
N ARG A 126 6.40 -4.80 19.31
CA ARG A 126 6.55 -6.03 18.53
C ARG A 126 5.20 -6.50 18.00
N GLN A 127 5.22 -7.13 16.84
CA GLN A 127 4.01 -7.64 16.19
C GLN A 127 4.15 -9.15 15.96
N SER A 128 3.28 -9.96 16.58
CA SER A 128 3.30 -11.42 16.44
C SER A 128 2.97 -11.90 15.03
N HIS A 129 1.94 -11.29 14.42
CA HIS A 129 1.50 -11.57 13.06
C HIS A 129 1.47 -10.29 12.23
N VAL A 130 2.27 -10.26 11.17
CA VAL A 130 2.29 -9.20 10.19
C VAL A 130 1.63 -9.74 8.92
N ASP A 131 0.34 -9.48 8.77
CA ASP A 131 -0.39 -9.89 7.57
C ASP A 131 0.21 -9.19 6.36
N ARG A 132 0.75 -9.97 5.43
CA ARG A 132 1.18 -9.47 4.13
C ARG A 132 -0.05 -9.46 3.24
N ARG A 133 -0.53 -8.28 2.82
CA ARG A 133 -1.60 -8.22 1.82
C ARG A 133 -1.05 -8.88 0.55
N ARG A 134 -1.42 -10.13 0.29
CA ARG A 134 -1.13 -10.78 -1.00
C ARG A 134 -1.75 -9.87 -2.07
N ARG A 135 -0.99 -9.50 -3.09
CA ARG A 135 -1.39 -8.77 -4.32
C ARG A 135 -2.49 -9.48 -5.14
N HIS A 136 -3.35 -10.26 -4.50
CA HIS A 136 -4.44 -10.99 -5.10
C HIS A 136 -5.51 -10.06 -5.70
N GLN A 137 -5.56 -8.78 -5.28
CA GLN A 137 -6.52 -7.82 -5.81
C GLN A 137 -6.13 -7.28 -7.20
N GLU A 138 -4.83 -7.16 -7.51
CA GLU A 138 -4.37 -6.81 -8.87
C GLU A 138 -4.54 -7.99 -9.83
N GLU A 139 -4.21 -9.21 -9.39
CA GLU A 139 -4.38 -10.42 -10.22
C GLU A 139 -5.86 -10.73 -10.53
N LEU A 140 -6.79 -10.47 -9.60
CA LEU A 140 -8.23 -10.61 -9.83
C LEU A 140 -8.77 -9.56 -10.82
N VAL A 141 -8.23 -8.34 -10.81
CA VAL A 141 -8.63 -7.27 -11.73
C VAL A 141 -8.10 -7.53 -13.14
N GLU A 142 -6.86 -7.99 -13.27
CA GLU A 142 -6.25 -8.38 -14.54
C GLU A 142 -6.90 -9.65 -15.15
N ARG A 143 -7.21 -10.66 -14.33
CA ARG A 143 -7.99 -11.84 -14.78
C ARG A 143 -9.39 -11.45 -15.25
N ARG A 144 -10.07 -10.49 -14.59
CA ARG A 144 -11.39 -9.99 -15.02
C ARG A 144 -11.32 -9.19 -16.32
N THR A 145 -10.28 -8.39 -16.53
CA THR A 145 -10.11 -7.63 -17.79
C THR A 145 -9.76 -8.54 -18.96
N THR A 146 -8.85 -9.50 -18.78
CA THR A 146 -8.45 -10.45 -19.83
C THR A 146 -9.57 -11.45 -20.20
N GLN A 147 -10.34 -11.94 -19.23
CA GLN A 147 -11.44 -12.88 -19.48
C GLN A 147 -12.62 -12.25 -20.25
N ASN A 148 -12.81 -10.93 -20.13
CA ASN A 148 -13.85 -10.21 -20.85
C ASN A 148 -13.46 -9.79 -22.29
N VAL A 149 -12.17 -9.88 -22.65
CA VAL A 149 -11.66 -9.48 -23.98
C VAL A 149 -11.63 -10.65 -24.99
N PHE A 150 -11.67 -11.90 -24.53
CA PHE A 150 -11.54 -13.09 -25.39
C PHE A 150 -12.79 -14.00 -25.47
N ARG A 151 -13.97 -13.52 -25.08
CA ARG A 151 -15.21 -14.26 -25.33
C ARG A 151 -15.77 -13.96 -26.72
N GLY A 152 -15.27 -14.69 -27.71
CA GLY A 152 -15.86 -14.73 -29.05
C GLY A 152 -14.88 -15.08 -30.16
N ARG A 153 -14.49 -16.37 -30.25
CA ARG A 153 -14.16 -17.00 -31.53
C ARG A 153 -14.19 -18.53 -31.37
N ASP A 154 -15.31 -19.08 -31.82
CA ASP A 154 -15.53 -20.32 -32.56
C ASP A 154 -14.92 -21.64 -32.07
N ALA A 155 -15.81 -22.61 -31.97
CA ALA A 155 -15.52 -24.01 -31.70
C ALA A 155 -14.90 -24.70 -32.92
N GLU A 156 -14.04 -25.68 -32.67
CA GLU A 156 -13.94 -26.90 -33.49
C GLU A 156 -13.48 -28.05 -32.58
N PRO A 157 -14.22 -29.17 -32.48
CA PRO A 157 -13.75 -30.36 -31.78
C PRO A 157 -13.00 -31.26 -32.76
N ASP A 158 -11.85 -31.81 -32.37
CA ASP A 158 -11.35 -33.01 -33.04
C ASP A 158 -10.63 -33.95 -32.07
N GLU A 159 -10.94 -35.22 -32.29
CA GLU A 159 -10.60 -36.42 -31.60
C GLU A 159 -9.10 -36.75 -31.73
N ARG A 160 -8.45 -36.97 -30.60
CA ARG A 160 -7.29 -37.87 -30.58
C ARG A 160 -7.16 -38.54 -29.22
N ASN A 161 -7.65 -39.79 -29.18
CA ASN A 161 -7.13 -40.80 -28.26
C ASN A 161 -5.65 -41.01 -28.60
N ASP A 162 -4.79 -41.10 -27.59
CA ASP A 162 -3.82 -42.19 -27.55
C ASP A 162 -3.38 -42.52 -26.12
N PRO A 163 -3.19 -43.82 -25.80
CA PRO A 163 -2.90 -44.31 -24.46
C PRO A 163 -1.42 -44.69 -24.31
N TRP A 164 -0.70 -44.06 -23.39
CA TRP A 164 0.44 -44.65 -22.67
C TRP A 164 0.58 -43.99 -21.30
#